data_AF-A0A1V6SWN1-F1
#
_entry.id   AF-A0A1V6SWN1-F1
#
_cell.length_a   1.000
_cell.length_b   1.000
_cell.length_c   1.000
_cell.angle_alpha   90.00
_cell.angle_beta   90.00
_cell.angle_gamma   90.00
#
_symmetry.space_group_name_H-M   'P 1'
#
loop_
_entity.id
_entity.type
_entity.pdbx_description
1 polymer ?
#
loop_
_entity_poly.entity_id
_entity_poly.type
_entity_poly.pdbx_seq_one_letter_code
_entity_poly.pdbx_strand_id
1 'polypeptide(L)'
;MVATSVISRGSETLDVFTRRSQPKIEIDLIGQKPGLVNSYTTGDHIEGTVSVTVEHETRFDEIEIAFQGSSRTTVERAACPGRTGSQHMFLKLKQPIEENDYPAPRVLEAGRKYSFPFEFVVPDQLLPQVCTHKRKNNAIHRSHTMVPPTLGDPMLAGNGKTLLDDMAPDMSVISYIIRASVLKRSSSDERQVKAMANFAKKVRIIPIVEEEPPVDINDHPYYCTRKEKSVKRGFLRGKLGRMVAFATQPKPIRLLPHTCEARDTVSTVATVHLRFDPAGNEQPPKLGSMISKLKANTFYSASPWEDYPFQSGTTPFSQVGQGLFNESIPLSTMCVGSVQWEKHSTTTGFERRDSTESTCSDSSAGPSSEFIGGTYYTASILIPVNLPQSKTFIPTFHSCLMSRTYSLDLSLSYHTPGTNVLTPTISLRIPIQVTTELQYADSVKSELGVVVTQAELDEFFSPRSIAPVVNDAVVDVNLAPPQYSEQATNRRVRV
;
A
#
# COMPACT_ATOMS: atom_id res chain seq x y z
N MET A 1 10.85 14.17 41.69
CA MET A 1 10.21 15.50 41.76
C MET A 1 10.33 16.13 40.38
N VAL A 2 9.21 16.28 39.70
CA VAL A 2 9.11 16.67 38.28
C VAL A 2 8.89 18.17 38.22
N ALA A 3 9.74 18.87 37.46
CA ALA A 3 9.56 20.27 37.13
C ALA A 3 8.58 20.39 35.95
N THR A 4 7.42 20.99 36.21
CA THR A 4 6.39 21.33 35.23
C THR A 4 6.65 22.73 34.66
N SER A 5 6.76 22.83 33.34
CA SER A 5 6.98 24.08 32.62
C SER A 5 5.66 24.73 32.18
N VAL A 6 5.41 25.91 32.77
CA VAL A 6 4.74 27.14 32.30
C VAL A 6 3.79 27.04 31.09
N ILE A 7 2.48 27.16 31.39
CA ILE A 7 1.43 27.56 30.44
C ILE A 7 1.32 29.09 30.50
N SER A 8 1.48 29.75 29.35
CA SER A 8 1.27 31.19 29.18
C SER A 8 -0.20 31.54 29.41
N ARG A 9 -0.49 32.17 30.57
CA ARG A 9 -1.76 32.84 30.86
C ARG A 9 -1.78 34.20 30.16
N GLY A 10 -2.74 34.41 29.27
CA GLY A 10 -3.02 35.71 28.69
C GLY A 10 -4.46 35.80 28.17
N SER A 11 -5.29 36.54 28.91
CA SER A 11 -6.61 37.06 28.54
C SER A 11 -7.82 36.11 28.54
N GLU A 12 -8.15 35.55 29.71
CA GLU A 12 -9.47 34.91 29.99
C GLU A 12 -10.49 35.83 30.68
N THR A 13 -10.20 37.12 30.83
CA THR A 13 -11.06 38.03 31.58
C THR A 13 -11.90 38.88 30.65
N LEU A 14 -12.96 38.28 30.07
CA LEU A 14 -14.25 38.94 29.70
C LEU A 14 -15.27 38.02 28.96
N ASP A 15 -15.03 36.71 28.78
CA ASP A 15 -15.98 35.81 28.10
C ASP A 15 -16.93 35.03 29.04
N VAL A 16 -16.93 35.32 30.34
CA VAL A 16 -17.66 34.53 31.35
C VAL A 16 -19.18 34.79 31.36
N PHE A 17 -19.69 35.84 30.70
CA PHE A 17 -21.09 36.26 30.80
C PHE A 17 -22.02 35.96 29.62
N THR A 18 -21.61 35.19 28.60
CA THR A 18 -22.55 34.65 27.59
C THR A 18 -22.15 33.25 27.11
N ARG A 19 -22.27 32.22 27.97
CA ARG A 19 -22.35 30.83 27.46
C ARG A 19 -23.71 30.63 26.79
N ARG A 20 -23.88 31.18 25.58
CA ARG A 20 -24.92 30.71 24.65
C ARG A 20 -24.63 29.23 24.38
N SER A 21 -25.63 28.37 24.54
CA SER A 21 -25.49 26.95 24.24
C SER A 21 -25.04 26.77 22.80
N GLN A 22 -24.00 25.95 22.61
CA GLN A 22 -23.44 25.68 21.30
C GLN A 22 -24.45 24.83 20.50
N PRO A 23 -24.59 25.05 19.18
CA PRO A 23 -25.40 24.18 18.35
C PRO A 23 -25.00 22.71 18.50
N LYS A 24 -25.98 21.83 18.65
CA LYS A 24 -25.76 20.38 18.67
C LYS A 24 -25.81 19.86 17.24
N ILE A 25 -24.77 19.14 16.85
CA ILE A 25 -24.63 18.55 15.51
C ILE A 25 -24.61 17.02 15.64
N GLU A 26 -25.39 16.34 14.82
CA GLU A 26 -25.42 14.88 14.69
C GLU A 26 -25.17 14.52 13.23
N ILE A 27 -24.43 13.43 12.98
CA ILE A 27 -24.14 12.92 11.63
C ILE A 27 -24.63 11.49 11.58
N ASP A 28 -25.61 11.21 10.73
CA ASP A 28 -26.16 9.87 10.51
C ASP A 28 -25.72 9.35 9.15
N LEU A 29 -24.99 8.23 9.12
CA LEU A 29 -24.52 7.59 7.90
C LEU A 29 -25.52 6.51 7.49
N ILE A 30 -25.83 6.43 6.20
CA ILE A 30 -26.69 5.37 5.66
C ILE A 30 -26.02 4.00 5.88
N GLY A 31 -26.81 2.99 6.24
CA GLY A 31 -26.33 1.62 6.45
C GLY A 31 -25.49 1.42 7.72
N GLN A 32 -25.29 2.44 8.56
CA GLN A 32 -24.52 2.28 9.78
C GLN A 32 -25.21 1.40 10.81
N LYS A 33 -24.51 0.38 11.28
CA LYS A 33 -24.95 -0.48 12.38
C LYS A 33 -24.51 0.10 13.73
N PRO A 34 -25.34 -0.02 14.80
CA PRO A 34 -24.96 0.44 16.13
C PRO A 34 -23.64 -0.18 16.60
N GLY A 35 -22.73 0.66 17.12
CA GLY A 35 -21.42 0.23 17.63
C GLY A 35 -20.38 -0.09 16.55
N LEU A 36 -20.73 -0.03 15.27
CA LEU A 36 -19.82 -0.26 14.15
C LEU A 36 -19.45 1.03 13.44
N VAL A 37 -18.21 1.05 12.95
CA VAL A 37 -17.76 2.05 11.98
C VAL A 37 -17.85 1.47 10.58
N ASN A 38 -18.45 2.22 9.66
CA ASN A 38 -18.57 1.83 8.27
C ASN A 38 -17.18 1.79 7.62
N SER A 39 -16.96 0.75 6.82
CA SER A 39 -15.78 0.59 5.99
C SER A 39 -16.17 0.83 4.55
N TYR A 40 -15.34 1.56 3.82
CA TYR A 40 -15.55 1.89 2.42
C TYR A 40 -14.28 1.58 1.63
N THR A 41 -14.45 1.26 0.37
CA THR A 41 -13.38 1.10 -0.62
C THR A 41 -13.43 2.25 -1.63
N THR A 42 -12.42 2.29 -2.48
CA THR A 42 -12.35 3.20 -3.62
C THR A 42 -13.60 3.05 -4.51
N GLY A 43 -14.22 4.17 -4.88
CA GLY A 43 -15.46 4.23 -5.65
C GLY A 43 -16.75 4.12 -4.81
N ASP A 44 -16.68 3.74 -3.53
CA ASP A 44 -17.88 3.66 -2.69
C ASP A 44 -18.47 5.06 -2.40
N HIS A 45 -19.79 5.08 -2.25
CA HIS A 45 -20.55 6.26 -1.85
C HIS A 45 -20.72 6.30 -0.32
N ILE A 46 -20.34 7.43 0.27
CA ILE A 46 -20.55 7.75 1.68
C ILE A 46 -21.71 8.75 1.75
N GLU A 47 -22.89 8.22 2.02
CA GLU A 47 -24.12 8.98 2.10
C GLU A 47 -24.58 9.17 3.56
N GLY A 48 -25.20 10.30 3.83
CA GLY A 48 -25.76 10.57 5.15
C GLY A 48 -26.47 11.91 5.26
N THR A 49 -26.89 12.20 6.48
CA THR A 49 -27.58 13.45 6.83
C THR A 49 -26.93 14.06 8.05
N VAL A 50 -26.60 15.35 7.94
CA VAL A 50 -26.19 16.19 9.08
C VAL A 50 -27.42 16.84 9.67
N SER A 51 -27.59 16.69 10.97
CA SER A 51 -28.69 17.31 11.71
C SER A 51 -28.17 18.35 12.69
N VAL A 52 -28.76 19.55 12.68
CA VAL A 52 -28.41 20.65 13.58
C VAL A 52 -29.63 21.03 14.42
N THR A 53 -29.42 21.11 15.73
CA THR A 53 -30.42 21.58 16.70
C THR A 53 -29.80 22.61 17.64
N VAL A 54 -30.61 23.55 18.13
CA VAL A 54 -30.18 24.61 19.05
C VAL A 54 -31.18 24.74 20.19
N GLU A 55 -30.70 25.14 21.37
CA GLU A 55 -31.59 25.39 22.53
C GLU A 55 -32.15 26.82 22.50
N HIS A 56 -31.48 27.73 21.80
CA HIS A 56 -31.87 29.14 21.63
C HIS A 56 -31.67 29.58 20.18
N GLU A 57 -32.43 30.59 19.76
CA GLU A 57 -32.26 31.18 18.44
C GLU A 57 -30.80 31.58 18.16
N THR A 58 -30.23 30.98 17.12
CA THR A 58 -28.82 31.09 16.82
C THR A 58 -28.61 31.51 15.39
N ARG A 59 -28.11 32.74 15.20
CA ARG A 59 -27.62 33.22 13.90
C ARG A 59 -26.33 32.52 13.52
N PHE A 60 -26.27 32.07 12.28
CA PHE A 60 -25.11 31.45 11.64
C PHE A 60 -24.97 31.98 10.21
N ASP A 61 -23.84 31.74 9.58
CA ASP A 61 -23.57 32.19 8.21
C ASP A 61 -23.45 31.02 7.23
N GLU A 62 -22.83 29.93 7.63
CA GLU A 62 -22.56 28.79 6.76
C GLU A 62 -22.56 27.47 7.54
N ILE A 63 -22.96 26.39 6.87
CA ILE A 63 -22.77 25.02 7.37
C ILE A 63 -21.78 24.34 6.42
N GLU A 64 -20.62 23.92 6.95
CA GLU A 64 -19.62 23.16 6.18
C GLU A 64 -19.78 21.67 6.50
N ILE A 65 -20.03 20.84 5.49
CA ILE A 65 -19.94 19.38 5.56
C ILE A 65 -18.78 18.94 4.66
N ALA A 66 -17.81 18.23 5.23
CA ALA A 66 -16.60 17.86 4.51
C ALA A 66 -16.13 16.43 4.83
N PHE A 67 -15.72 15.71 3.79
CA PHE A 67 -14.97 14.46 3.91
C PHE A 67 -13.48 14.75 3.93
N GLN A 68 -12.79 14.32 4.99
CA GLN A 68 -11.39 14.66 5.24
C GLN A 68 -10.56 13.40 5.48
N GLY A 69 -9.39 13.34 4.85
CA GLY A 69 -8.36 12.33 5.08
C GLY A 69 -7.07 13.00 5.53
N SER A 70 -6.50 12.50 6.63
CA SER A 70 -5.26 13.06 7.19
C SER A 70 -4.31 11.97 7.68
N SER A 71 -3.01 12.20 7.46
CA SER A 71 -1.92 11.39 7.98
C SER A 71 -1.18 12.16 9.08
N ARG A 72 -0.79 11.45 10.14
CA ARG A 72 0.05 11.97 11.22
C ARG A 72 1.19 11.00 11.48
N THR A 73 2.41 11.52 11.48
CA THR A 73 3.62 10.80 11.86
C THR A 73 4.29 11.47 13.05
N THR A 74 4.91 10.69 13.92
CA THR A 74 5.75 11.17 15.00
C THR A 74 7.03 10.33 15.08
N VAL A 75 8.18 10.95 14.96
CA VAL A 75 9.49 10.29 15.02
C VAL A 75 10.22 10.77 16.26
N GLU A 76 10.69 9.82 17.06
CA GLU A 76 11.54 10.10 18.22
C GLU A 76 12.99 10.33 17.76
N ARG A 77 13.63 11.36 18.30
CA ARG A 77 15.03 11.66 17.98
C ARG A 77 15.94 10.76 18.83
N ALA A 78 16.65 9.85 18.18
CA ALA A 78 17.55 8.91 18.87
C ALA A 78 18.73 9.59 19.60
N ALA A 79 19.19 10.76 19.12
CA ALA A 79 20.40 11.41 19.64
C ALA A 79 20.13 12.54 20.66
N CYS A 80 18.92 13.07 20.75
CA CYS A 80 18.56 14.16 21.67
C CYS A 80 17.09 14.05 22.10
N PRO A 81 16.72 14.44 23.33
CA PRO A 81 15.32 14.50 23.76
C PRO A 81 14.49 15.37 22.80
N GLY A 82 13.43 14.80 22.24
CA GLY A 82 12.50 15.53 21.37
C GLY A 82 11.79 14.63 20.37
N ARG A 83 10.55 14.99 20.01
CA ARG A 83 9.75 14.34 18.97
C ARG A 83 9.60 15.30 17.79
N THR A 84 9.76 14.80 16.57
CA THR A 84 9.44 15.55 15.35
C THR A 84 8.29 14.85 14.69
N GLY A 85 7.20 15.56 14.42
CA GLY A 85 6.04 14.99 13.75
C GLY A 85 5.68 15.78 12.50
N SER A 86 4.92 15.14 11.62
CA SER A 86 4.31 15.77 10.47
C SER A 86 2.83 15.43 10.44
N GLN A 87 2.01 16.41 10.07
CA GLN A 87 0.58 16.21 9.84
C GLN A 87 0.25 16.75 8.46
N HIS A 88 -0.43 15.95 7.66
CA HIS A 88 -0.81 16.29 6.31
C HIS A 88 -2.28 15.92 6.07
N MET A 89 -3.10 16.91 5.72
CA MET A 89 -4.46 16.69 5.25
C MET A 89 -4.40 16.51 3.72
N PHE A 90 -4.40 15.27 3.29
CA PHE A 90 -4.22 14.90 1.89
C PHE A 90 -5.54 14.82 1.11
N LEU A 91 -6.68 14.79 1.81
CA LEU A 91 -8.01 14.78 1.21
C LEU A 91 -8.93 15.76 1.95
N LYS A 92 -9.61 16.64 1.21
CA LYS A 92 -10.72 17.46 1.71
C LYS A 92 -11.72 17.69 0.58
N LEU A 93 -12.83 16.96 0.61
CA LEU A 93 -13.99 17.19 -0.26
C LEU A 93 -15.06 17.95 0.55
N LYS A 94 -15.73 18.92 -0.06
CA LYS A 94 -16.81 19.68 0.58
C LYS A 94 -18.13 19.42 -0.14
N GLN A 95 -19.19 19.20 0.61
CA GLN A 95 -20.55 19.16 0.09
C GLN A 95 -21.05 20.60 -0.08
N PRO A 96 -21.38 21.05 -1.30
CA PRO A 96 -22.07 22.31 -1.49
C PRO A 96 -23.50 22.22 -0.93
N ILE A 97 -23.96 23.29 -0.28
CA ILE A 97 -25.34 23.46 0.21
C ILE A 97 -25.90 24.68 -0.49
N GLU A 98 -27.06 24.55 -1.14
CA GLU A 98 -27.68 25.65 -1.88
C GLU A 98 -28.22 26.71 -0.92
N GLU A 99 -28.26 27.98 -1.36
CA GLU A 99 -28.76 29.08 -0.51
C GLU A 99 -30.21 28.85 -0.07
N ASN A 100 -31.01 28.19 -0.91
CA ASN A 100 -32.41 27.89 -0.67
C ASN A 100 -32.63 26.79 0.39
N ASP A 101 -31.62 25.96 0.65
CA ASP A 101 -31.69 24.89 1.67
C ASP A 101 -31.48 25.45 3.08
N TYR A 102 -30.98 26.67 3.19
CA TYR A 102 -30.80 27.32 4.47
C TYR A 102 -32.09 27.97 4.98
N PRO A 103 -32.33 27.97 6.30
CA PRO A 103 -33.41 28.77 6.88
C PRO A 103 -33.25 30.25 6.53
N ALA A 104 -34.39 30.88 6.18
CA ALA A 104 -34.50 32.31 5.93
C ALA A 104 -35.30 32.97 7.08
N PRO A 105 -34.73 33.96 7.79
CA PRO A 105 -33.34 34.41 7.73
C PRO A 105 -32.39 33.36 8.35
N ARG A 106 -31.08 33.43 8.06
CA ARG A 106 -30.01 32.49 8.52
C ARG A 106 -29.92 32.37 10.06
N VAL A 107 -30.93 31.74 10.64
CA VAL A 107 -31.23 31.63 12.06
C VAL A 107 -31.73 30.22 12.29
N LEU A 108 -31.08 29.51 13.21
CA LEU A 108 -31.54 28.24 13.71
C LEU A 108 -32.49 28.52 14.88
N GLU A 109 -33.72 28.04 14.79
CA GLU A 109 -34.77 28.20 15.82
C GLU A 109 -34.68 27.10 16.89
N ALA A 110 -34.99 27.46 18.13
CA ALA A 110 -35.05 26.50 19.23
C ALA A 110 -36.15 25.45 18.99
N GLY A 111 -35.85 24.18 19.30
CA GLY A 111 -36.81 23.07 19.15
C GLY A 111 -37.02 22.58 17.71
N ARG A 112 -36.37 23.19 16.72
CA ARG A 112 -36.41 22.76 15.32
C ARG A 112 -35.14 22.01 14.94
N LYS A 113 -35.29 20.93 14.18
CA LYS A 113 -34.20 20.13 13.61
C LYS A 113 -33.99 20.50 12.15
N TYR A 114 -32.80 20.96 11.82
CA TYR A 114 -32.40 21.29 10.44
C TYR A 114 -31.54 20.16 9.90
N SER A 115 -31.87 19.66 8.70
CA SER A 115 -31.24 18.47 8.11
C SER A 115 -30.62 18.81 6.77
N PHE A 116 -29.36 18.42 6.59
CA PHE A 116 -28.57 18.68 5.39
C PHE A 116 -28.00 17.35 4.87
N PRO A 117 -28.54 16.82 3.76
CA PRO A 117 -28.02 15.59 3.17
C PRO A 117 -26.63 15.83 2.55
N PHE A 118 -25.82 14.78 2.49
CA PHE A 118 -24.53 14.81 1.80
C PHE A 118 -24.23 13.47 1.15
N GLU A 119 -23.40 13.54 0.12
CA GLU A 119 -22.88 12.37 -0.59
C GLU A 119 -21.43 12.64 -0.98
N PHE A 120 -20.54 11.70 -0.63
CA PHE A 120 -19.15 11.73 -1.06
C PHE A 120 -18.78 10.42 -1.73
N VAL A 121 -18.03 10.48 -2.83
CA VAL A 121 -17.42 9.30 -3.44
C VAL A 121 -15.98 9.19 -2.96
N VAL A 122 -15.55 8.00 -2.53
CA VAL A 122 -14.15 7.74 -2.20
C VAL A 122 -13.33 7.75 -3.50
N PRO A 123 -12.38 8.69 -3.69
CA PRO A 123 -11.70 8.81 -4.96
C PRO A 123 -10.71 7.67 -5.21
N ASP A 124 -10.44 7.38 -6.47
CA ASP A 124 -9.39 6.43 -6.87
C ASP A 124 -8.00 7.00 -6.63
N GLN A 125 -7.83 8.29 -6.92
CA GLN A 125 -6.59 9.03 -6.77
C GLN A 125 -6.84 10.38 -6.10
N LEU A 126 -5.87 10.78 -5.30
CA LEU A 126 -5.76 12.11 -4.72
C LEU A 126 -5.30 13.11 -5.80
N LEU A 127 -5.60 14.38 -5.58
CA LEU A 127 -5.18 15.42 -6.49
C LEU A 127 -3.63 15.52 -6.52
N PRO A 128 -3.00 15.75 -7.69
CA PRO A 128 -1.54 15.71 -7.83
C PRO A 128 -0.77 16.63 -6.88
N GLN A 129 -1.37 17.77 -6.46
CA GLN A 129 -0.75 18.72 -5.54
C GLN A 129 -0.49 18.18 -4.13
N VAL A 130 -1.07 17.03 -3.77
CA VAL A 130 -0.77 16.35 -2.50
C VAL A 130 0.71 15.92 -2.46
N CYS A 131 1.34 15.68 -3.61
CA CYS A 131 2.73 15.23 -3.71
C CYS A 131 3.59 16.22 -4.52
N THR A 132 3.97 17.35 -3.93
CA THR A 132 4.79 18.39 -4.58
C THR A 132 6.29 18.32 -4.27
N HIS A 133 6.71 17.55 -3.27
CA HIS A 133 8.11 17.35 -2.87
C HIS A 133 8.93 16.63 -3.93
N LYS A 134 10.26 16.78 -3.96
CA LYS A 134 11.16 16.09 -4.91
C LYS A 134 10.97 14.57 -4.91
N ARG A 135 11.03 13.94 -6.11
CA ARG A 135 10.80 12.50 -6.33
C ARG A 135 11.87 11.96 -7.28
N LYS A 136 12.24 10.69 -7.15
CA LYS A 136 13.23 10.02 -8.02
C LYS A 136 12.66 9.61 -9.38
N ASN A 137 11.41 9.18 -9.44
CA ASN A 137 10.74 8.77 -10.67
C ASN A 137 9.22 9.05 -10.61
N ASN A 138 8.52 8.91 -11.74
CA ASN A 138 7.07 9.12 -11.83
C ASN A 138 6.24 8.00 -11.19
N ALA A 139 6.79 6.80 -10.99
CA ALA A 139 6.10 5.73 -10.27
C ALA A 139 5.86 6.12 -8.80
N ILE A 140 6.86 6.75 -8.15
CA ILE A 140 6.72 7.30 -6.80
C ILE A 140 5.57 8.30 -6.73
N HIS A 141 5.47 9.22 -7.71
CA HIS A 141 4.40 10.20 -7.72
C HIS A 141 3.03 9.53 -7.82
N ARG A 142 2.87 8.56 -8.73
CA ARG A 142 1.62 7.78 -8.88
C ARG A 142 1.22 7.09 -7.58
N SER A 143 2.16 6.41 -6.92
CA SER A 143 1.87 5.75 -5.64
C SER A 143 1.53 6.75 -4.54
N HIS A 144 2.25 7.87 -4.44
CA HIS A 144 2.00 8.91 -3.45
C HIS A 144 0.65 9.62 -3.63
N THR A 145 0.07 9.57 -4.82
CA THR A 145 -1.27 10.08 -5.13
C THR A 145 -2.37 9.03 -5.00
N MET A 146 -2.07 7.78 -4.66
CA MET A 146 -3.13 6.81 -4.31
C MET A 146 -3.72 7.15 -2.94
N VAL A 147 -5.02 6.88 -2.76
CA VAL A 147 -5.67 7.02 -1.46
C VAL A 147 -5.09 5.99 -0.49
N PRO A 148 -4.50 6.38 0.65
CA PRO A 148 -3.93 5.40 1.57
C PRO A 148 -5.01 4.71 2.43
N PRO A 149 -4.81 3.46 2.88
CA PRO A 149 -5.70 2.81 3.84
C PRO A 149 -5.74 3.54 5.18
N THR A 150 -6.85 3.41 5.91
CA THR A 150 -6.91 3.70 7.34
C THR A 150 -5.87 2.85 8.08
N LEU A 151 -5.12 3.47 8.98
CA LEU A 151 -3.99 2.85 9.70
C LEU A 151 -3.82 3.49 11.08
N GLY A 152 -3.51 2.70 12.11
CA GLY A 152 -3.15 3.16 13.44
C GLY A 152 -4.31 3.65 14.30
N ASP A 153 -5.55 3.32 13.95
CA ASP A 153 -6.73 3.67 14.74
C ASP A 153 -7.41 2.39 15.26
N PRO A 154 -7.21 2.02 16.53
CA PRO A 154 -7.78 0.80 17.10
C PRO A 154 -9.31 0.74 17.05
N MET A 155 -10.01 1.88 16.95
CA MET A 155 -11.48 1.90 16.79
C MET A 155 -11.92 1.49 15.38
N LEU A 156 -11.02 1.61 14.39
CA LEU A 156 -11.26 1.34 12.98
C LEU A 156 -10.59 0.05 12.53
N ALA A 157 -9.62 -0.43 13.29
CA ALA A 157 -8.97 -1.70 13.07
C ALA A 157 -9.94 -2.82 13.47
N GLY A 158 -10.67 -3.37 12.50
CA GLY A 158 -11.68 -4.40 12.78
C GLY A 158 -12.58 -4.73 11.59
N ASN A 159 -13.09 -5.95 11.50
CA ASN A 159 -13.95 -6.42 10.40
C ASN A 159 -15.43 -6.01 10.55
N GLY A 160 -15.69 -4.91 11.26
CA GLY A 160 -17.02 -4.53 11.73
C GLY A 160 -17.52 -5.37 12.91
N LYS A 161 -17.10 -6.62 13.15
CA LYS A 161 -17.61 -7.40 14.29
C LYS A 161 -16.74 -7.27 15.53
N THR A 162 -15.43 -7.21 15.34
CA THR A 162 -14.43 -7.21 16.41
C THR A 162 -13.35 -6.18 16.11
N LEU A 163 -12.91 -5.47 17.15
CA LEU A 163 -11.67 -4.71 17.07
C LEU A 163 -10.50 -5.68 16.96
N LEU A 164 -9.66 -5.48 15.95
CA LEU A 164 -8.48 -6.28 15.61
C LEU A 164 -7.29 -5.34 15.54
N ASP A 165 -6.09 -5.88 15.65
CA ASP A 165 -4.87 -5.09 15.55
C ASP A 165 -4.40 -5.01 14.10
N ASP A 166 -4.16 -3.79 13.60
CA ASP A 166 -3.67 -3.49 12.24
C ASP A 166 -2.14 -3.43 12.14
N MET A 167 -1.45 -3.77 13.23
CA MET A 167 0.00 -3.86 13.35
C MET A 167 0.69 -2.51 13.11
N ALA A 168 -0.01 -1.41 13.36
CA ALA A 168 0.53 -0.06 13.25
C ALA A 168 1.22 0.37 14.55
N PRO A 169 2.33 1.12 14.49
CA PRO A 169 2.84 1.82 15.66
C PRO A 169 1.97 3.05 15.98
N ASP A 170 1.89 3.43 17.26
CA ASP A 170 1.26 4.68 17.73
C ASP A 170 1.81 5.95 17.04
N MET A 171 3.02 5.83 16.50
CA MET A 171 3.73 6.88 15.80
C MET A 171 3.15 7.22 14.43
N SER A 172 2.24 6.40 13.90
CA SER A 172 1.78 6.50 12.52
C SER A 172 0.27 6.29 12.44
N VAL A 173 -0.46 7.32 12.01
CA VAL A 173 -1.93 7.28 11.95
C VAL A 173 -2.41 7.86 10.62
N ILE A 174 -3.33 7.15 9.96
CA ILE A 174 -4.08 7.62 8.80
C ILE A 174 -5.56 7.47 9.13
N SER A 175 -6.27 8.59 9.16
CA SER A 175 -7.67 8.64 9.59
C SER A 175 -8.54 9.40 8.60
N TYR A 176 -9.79 8.95 8.50
CA TYR A 176 -10.81 9.56 7.67
C TYR A 176 -12.03 9.96 8.50
N ILE A 177 -12.55 11.15 8.26
CA ILE A 177 -13.70 11.69 8.97
C ILE A 177 -14.67 12.40 8.04
N ILE A 178 -15.96 12.30 8.36
CA ILE A 178 -16.98 13.25 7.91
C ILE A 178 -17.12 14.31 8.99
N ARG A 179 -16.85 15.56 8.64
CA ARG A 179 -16.89 16.70 9.56
C ARG A 179 -18.01 17.65 9.17
N ALA A 180 -18.87 17.97 10.13
CA ALA A 180 -19.88 19.02 10.02
C ALA A 180 -19.50 20.18 10.94
N SER A 181 -19.69 21.42 10.49
CA SER A 181 -19.38 22.63 11.26
C SER A 181 -20.40 23.72 11.00
N VAL A 182 -20.93 24.32 12.07
CA VAL A 182 -21.77 25.53 11.99
C VAL A 182 -20.85 26.72 12.16
N LEU A 183 -20.81 27.58 11.15
CA LEU A 183 -19.85 28.66 11.01
C LEU A 183 -20.53 30.02 11.16
N LYS A 184 -19.82 30.96 11.79
CA LYS A 184 -20.23 32.35 11.95
C LYS A 184 -19.07 33.30 11.71
N ARG A 185 -19.27 34.31 10.86
CA ARG A 185 -18.33 35.39 10.61
C ARG A 185 -18.21 36.27 11.85
N SER A 186 -16.97 36.66 12.15
CA SER A 186 -16.70 37.59 13.25
C SER A 186 -17.29 38.95 12.92
N SER A 187 -17.90 39.61 13.90
CA SER A 187 -18.34 40.99 13.77
C SER A 187 -17.19 41.99 13.68
N SER A 188 -15.97 41.59 14.07
CA SER A 188 -14.78 42.44 14.03
C SER A 188 -13.97 42.32 12.74
N ASP A 189 -14.09 41.20 12.03
CA ASP A 189 -13.38 40.91 10.78
C ASP A 189 -14.22 39.93 9.95
N GLU A 190 -14.91 40.44 8.92
CA GLU A 190 -15.81 39.63 8.08
C GLU A 190 -15.10 38.48 7.36
N ARG A 191 -13.77 38.53 7.22
CA ARG A 191 -12.98 37.45 6.63
C ARG A 191 -12.73 36.30 7.61
N GLN A 192 -12.87 36.53 8.91
CA GLN A 192 -12.69 35.50 9.92
C GLN A 192 -13.99 34.78 10.20
N VAL A 193 -14.02 33.50 9.84
CA VAL A 193 -15.12 32.59 10.12
C VAL A 193 -14.77 31.73 11.33
N LYS A 194 -15.56 31.82 12.40
CA LYS A 194 -15.41 31.03 13.63
C LYS A 194 -16.42 29.89 13.63
N ALA A 195 -15.95 28.67 13.91
CA ALA A 195 -16.83 27.54 14.14
C ALA A 195 -17.54 27.71 15.50
N MET A 196 -18.87 27.82 15.46
CA MET A 196 -19.71 27.84 16.67
C MET A 196 -19.88 26.46 17.27
N ALA A 197 -19.93 25.45 16.41
CA ALA A 197 -19.97 24.04 16.76
C ALA A 197 -19.29 23.23 15.66
N ASN A 198 -18.70 22.10 16.04
CA ASN A 198 -18.19 21.12 15.11
C ASN A 198 -18.48 19.71 15.64
N PHE A 199 -18.70 18.78 14.71
CA PHE A 199 -18.82 17.37 15.03
C PHE A 199 -18.18 16.56 13.90
N ALA A 200 -17.48 15.48 14.26
CA ALA A 200 -16.79 14.64 13.31
C ALA A 200 -17.09 13.18 13.58
N LYS A 201 -17.33 12.43 12.51
CA LYS A 201 -17.63 11.00 12.54
C LYS A 201 -16.58 10.25 11.74
N LYS A 202 -15.94 9.27 12.36
CA LYS A 202 -14.90 8.46 11.71
C LYS A 202 -15.52 7.49 10.71
N VAL A 203 -14.79 7.25 9.63
CA VAL A 203 -15.06 6.19 8.65
C VAL A 203 -13.76 5.45 8.38
N ARG A 204 -13.84 4.17 8.01
CA ARG A 204 -12.68 3.36 7.62
C ARG A 204 -12.60 3.31 6.10
N ILE A 205 -11.42 3.53 5.54
CA ILE A 205 -11.15 3.38 4.11
C ILE A 205 -10.13 2.26 3.91
N ILE A 206 -10.47 1.27 3.08
CA ILE A 206 -9.55 0.24 2.59
C ILE A 206 -9.58 0.31 1.06
N PRO A 207 -8.62 1.02 0.43
CA PRO A 207 -8.64 1.28 -1.00
C PRO A 207 -8.42 0.00 -1.81
N ILE A 208 -8.86 0.04 -3.06
CA ILE A 208 -8.50 -0.97 -4.07
C ILE A 208 -7.04 -0.76 -4.44
N VAL A 209 -6.26 -1.83 -4.42
CA VAL A 209 -4.85 -1.80 -4.79
C VAL A 209 -4.56 -3.02 -5.64
N GLU A 210 -4.12 -2.77 -6.87
CA GLU A 210 -3.76 -3.79 -7.85
C GLU A 210 -2.38 -4.39 -7.56
N GLU A 211 -2.09 -5.52 -8.19
CA GLU A 211 -0.77 -6.14 -8.15
C GLU A 211 0.24 -5.29 -8.92
N GLU A 212 1.32 -4.88 -8.26
CA GLU A 212 2.45 -4.22 -8.89
C GLU A 212 3.48 -5.26 -9.36
N PRO A 213 4.34 -4.93 -10.35
CA PRO A 213 5.40 -5.83 -10.80
C PRO A 213 6.28 -6.35 -9.64
N PRO A 214 6.88 -7.54 -9.78
CA PRO A 214 7.81 -8.07 -8.79
C PRO A 214 8.93 -7.08 -8.47
N VAL A 215 9.31 -7.00 -7.20
CA VAL A 215 10.38 -6.11 -6.74
C VAL A 215 11.70 -6.56 -7.35
N ASP A 216 12.51 -5.62 -7.83
CA ASP A 216 13.88 -5.93 -8.22
C ASP A 216 14.72 -6.21 -6.96
N ILE A 217 15.19 -7.46 -6.84
CA ILE A 217 15.88 -7.98 -5.65
C ILE A 217 17.39 -8.07 -5.89
N ASN A 218 17.90 -7.69 -7.06
CA ASN A 218 19.33 -7.71 -7.35
C ASN A 218 20.08 -6.82 -6.35
N ASP A 219 20.98 -7.44 -5.57
CA ASP A 219 21.76 -6.81 -4.49
C ASP A 219 20.94 -6.05 -3.42
N HIS A 220 19.68 -6.45 -3.21
CA HIS A 220 18.82 -5.78 -2.22
C HIS A 220 19.26 -6.11 -0.76
N PRO A 221 19.53 -5.12 0.11
CA PRO A 221 20.09 -5.36 1.44
C PRO A 221 19.12 -6.04 2.43
N TYR A 222 17.81 -5.86 2.22
CA TYR A 222 16.77 -6.43 3.07
C TYR A 222 16.24 -7.80 2.61
N TYR A 223 15.90 -7.96 1.32
CA TYR A 223 15.35 -9.19 0.75
C TYR A 223 16.45 -10.18 0.40
N CYS A 224 16.15 -11.47 0.53
CA CYS A 224 17.05 -12.57 0.20
C CYS A 224 16.21 -13.73 -0.37
N THR A 225 16.06 -13.74 -1.69
CA THR A 225 15.36 -14.78 -2.46
C THR A 225 16.23 -15.99 -2.72
N ARG A 226 17.56 -15.83 -2.71
CA ARG A 226 18.54 -16.91 -2.87
C ARG A 226 19.54 -16.90 -1.72
N LYS A 227 19.74 -18.05 -1.09
CA LYS A 227 20.78 -18.25 -0.08
C LYS A 227 21.56 -19.51 -0.35
N GLU A 228 22.87 -19.43 -0.22
CA GLU A 228 23.78 -20.57 -0.30
C GLU A 228 24.43 -20.82 1.07
N LYS A 229 24.50 -22.08 1.50
CA LYS A 229 25.09 -22.48 2.78
C LYS A 229 25.90 -23.77 2.63
N SER A 230 27.10 -23.79 3.21
CA SER A 230 27.89 -25.01 3.31
C SER A 230 27.31 -25.97 4.36
N VAL A 231 27.14 -27.23 3.97
CA VAL A 231 26.63 -28.31 4.82
C VAL A 231 27.82 -29.13 5.33
N LYS A 232 27.97 -29.26 6.65
CA LYS A 232 29.10 -29.95 7.32
C LYS A 232 28.61 -31.18 8.09
N ARG A 233 29.47 -32.18 8.26
CA ARG A 233 29.21 -33.41 9.04
C ARG A 233 29.36 -33.17 10.56
N GLY A 234 28.77 -32.12 11.11
CA GLY A 234 29.00 -31.65 12.49
C GLY A 234 30.07 -30.56 12.61
N PHE A 235 30.37 -30.13 13.84
CA PHE A 235 31.21 -28.94 14.11
C PHE A 235 32.71 -29.12 13.79
N LEU A 236 33.23 -30.36 13.86
CA LEU A 236 34.66 -30.69 13.70
C LEU A 236 34.98 -31.61 12.51
N ARG A 237 34.01 -31.95 11.65
CA ARG A 237 34.20 -32.92 10.55
C ARG A 237 34.04 -32.30 9.17
N GLY A 238 34.42 -33.07 8.15
CA GLY A 238 34.44 -32.68 6.74
C GLY A 238 33.11 -32.18 6.18
N LYS A 239 33.22 -31.52 5.02
CA LYS A 239 32.10 -30.94 4.27
C LYS A 239 31.28 -32.04 3.57
N LEU A 240 29.95 -31.99 3.70
CA LEU A 240 29.03 -32.87 2.97
C LEU A 240 28.69 -32.32 1.58
N GLY A 241 28.65 -30.99 1.45
CA GLY A 241 28.31 -30.31 0.21
C GLY A 241 27.88 -28.87 0.44
N ARG A 242 27.20 -28.29 -0.54
CA ARG A 242 26.56 -26.98 -0.45
C ARG A 242 25.08 -27.09 -0.75
N MET A 243 24.27 -26.40 0.05
CA MET A 243 22.84 -26.30 -0.16
C MET A 243 22.50 -24.88 -0.59
N VAL A 244 21.72 -24.77 -1.66
CA VAL A 244 21.13 -23.54 -2.15
C VAL A 244 19.63 -23.61 -1.90
N ALA A 245 19.07 -22.57 -1.30
CA ALA A 245 17.64 -22.34 -1.25
C ALA A 245 17.31 -21.13 -2.11
N PHE A 246 16.24 -21.24 -2.87
CA PHE A 246 15.73 -20.20 -3.76
C PHE A 246 14.22 -20.15 -3.69
N ALA A 247 13.65 -18.96 -3.79
CA ALA A 247 12.21 -18.76 -3.94
C ALA A 247 11.94 -17.45 -4.67
N THR A 248 10.94 -17.47 -5.55
CA THR A 248 10.45 -16.27 -6.24
C THR A 248 9.45 -15.51 -5.39
N GLN A 249 9.20 -14.24 -5.72
CA GLN A 249 8.10 -13.48 -5.13
C GLN A 249 6.78 -14.21 -5.41
N PRO A 250 6.02 -14.61 -4.38
CA PRO A 250 4.74 -15.28 -4.59
C PRO A 250 3.69 -14.28 -5.10
N LYS A 251 2.59 -14.82 -5.63
CA LYS A 251 1.40 -14.03 -5.94
C LYS A 251 0.94 -13.25 -4.70
N PRO A 252 0.36 -12.04 -4.89
CA PRO A 252 -0.08 -11.20 -3.79
C PRO A 252 -1.11 -11.90 -2.92
N ILE A 253 -1.12 -11.52 -1.64
CA ILE A 253 -2.19 -11.86 -0.73
C ILE A 253 -3.38 -10.94 -1.04
N ARG A 254 -4.47 -11.52 -1.54
CA ARG A 254 -5.69 -10.78 -1.86
C ARG A 254 -6.56 -10.65 -0.60
N LEU A 255 -6.81 -9.42 -0.18
CA LEU A 255 -7.76 -9.11 0.90
C LEU A 255 -9.17 -9.14 0.35
N LEU A 256 -10.07 -9.83 1.07
CA LEU A 256 -11.48 -9.86 0.73
C LEU A 256 -12.16 -8.53 1.11
N PRO A 257 -13.14 -8.06 0.32
CA PRO A 257 -13.98 -6.93 0.70
C PRO A 257 -14.64 -7.17 2.07
N HIS A 258 -14.91 -6.08 2.79
CA HIS A 258 -15.50 -6.11 4.13
C HIS A 258 -16.94 -6.69 4.16
N THR A 259 -17.59 -6.81 3.01
CA THR A 259 -18.91 -7.41 2.83
C THR A 259 -18.88 -8.93 2.68
N CYS A 260 -17.71 -9.52 2.41
CA CYS A 260 -17.55 -10.97 2.21
C CYS A 260 -17.25 -11.69 3.53
N GLU A 261 -17.82 -12.89 3.69
CA GLU A 261 -17.44 -13.76 4.81
C GLU A 261 -16.06 -14.38 4.56
N ALA A 262 -15.25 -14.43 5.61
CA ALA A 262 -13.95 -15.10 5.60
C ALA A 262 -14.16 -16.61 5.42
N ARG A 263 -14.12 -17.09 4.17
CA ARG A 263 -13.99 -18.53 3.90
C ARG A 263 -12.57 -18.96 4.24
N ASP A 264 -12.39 -20.25 4.56
CA ASP A 264 -11.11 -20.92 4.83
C ASP A 264 -10.22 -21.00 3.57
N THR A 265 -9.92 -19.86 2.96
CA THR A 265 -9.17 -19.79 1.71
C THR A 265 -7.73 -19.44 1.99
N VAL A 266 -6.83 -20.30 1.50
CA VAL A 266 -5.41 -19.99 1.40
C VAL A 266 -5.25 -18.73 0.57
N SER A 267 -4.58 -17.70 1.13
CA SER A 267 -4.46 -16.40 0.47
C SER A 267 -3.48 -16.45 -0.71
N THR A 268 -2.41 -17.23 -0.59
CA THR A 268 -1.44 -17.50 -1.66
C THR A 268 -0.52 -18.66 -1.27
N VAL A 269 0.31 -19.15 -2.20
CA VAL A 269 1.29 -20.23 -1.98
C VAL A 269 2.66 -19.75 -2.43
N ALA A 270 3.66 -19.91 -1.56
CA ALA A 270 5.08 -19.70 -1.88
C ALA A 270 5.77 -21.03 -2.15
N THR A 271 6.71 -21.05 -3.10
CA THR A 271 7.48 -22.26 -3.44
C THR A 271 8.94 -22.05 -3.12
N VAL A 272 9.51 -22.94 -2.31
CA VAL A 272 10.95 -22.97 -2.03
C VAL A 272 11.59 -24.09 -2.82
N HIS A 273 12.50 -23.73 -3.71
CA HIS A 273 13.36 -24.65 -4.45
C HIS A 273 14.68 -24.83 -3.71
N LEU A 274 15.06 -26.09 -3.53
CA LEU A 274 16.31 -26.49 -2.91
C LEU A 274 17.18 -27.16 -3.96
N ARG A 275 18.48 -26.90 -3.87
CA ARG A 275 19.51 -27.65 -4.58
C ARG A 275 20.62 -28.02 -3.61
N PHE A 276 21.08 -29.27 -3.69
CA PHE A 276 22.24 -29.73 -2.96
C PHE A 276 23.31 -30.23 -3.94
N ASP A 277 24.47 -29.58 -3.88
CA ASP A 277 25.66 -29.99 -4.62
C ASP A 277 26.57 -30.78 -3.65
N PRO A 278 26.66 -32.11 -3.80
CA PRO A 278 27.41 -32.97 -2.90
C PRO A 278 28.92 -32.78 -3.04
N ALA A 279 29.66 -32.97 -1.94
CA ALA A 279 31.09 -33.17 -1.99
C ALA A 279 31.36 -34.66 -2.28
N GLY A 280 31.78 -34.98 -3.51
CA GLY A 280 31.96 -36.37 -3.94
C GLY A 280 30.60 -37.09 -4.07
N ASN A 281 30.46 -38.25 -3.41
CA ASN A 281 29.28 -39.12 -3.51
C ASN A 281 28.32 -39.03 -2.30
N GLU A 282 28.40 -37.93 -1.54
CA GLU A 282 27.54 -37.72 -0.37
C GLU A 282 26.05 -37.59 -0.76
N GLN A 283 25.19 -38.01 0.16
CA GLN A 283 23.73 -37.88 0.01
C GLN A 283 23.26 -36.53 0.59
N PRO A 284 22.13 -35.99 0.08
CA PRO A 284 21.58 -34.75 0.62
C PRO A 284 21.12 -34.92 2.08
N PRO A 285 21.17 -33.84 2.89
CA PRO A 285 20.73 -33.89 4.28
C PRO A 285 19.21 -34.13 4.38
N LYS A 286 18.78 -34.80 5.45
CA LYS A 286 17.35 -35.00 5.72
C LYS A 286 16.72 -33.69 6.15
N LEU A 287 15.66 -33.27 5.48
CA LEU A 287 14.94 -32.04 5.81
C LEU A 287 14.20 -32.19 7.14
N GLY A 288 14.05 -31.08 7.87
CA GLY A 288 13.40 -31.01 9.17
C GLY A 288 12.04 -30.32 9.07
N SER A 289 11.95 -29.15 9.68
CA SER A 289 10.77 -28.27 9.67
C SER A 289 10.97 -27.04 8.79
N MET A 290 9.88 -26.61 8.15
CA MET A 290 9.75 -25.31 7.50
C MET A 290 8.92 -24.39 8.39
N ILE A 291 9.49 -23.27 8.82
CA ILE A 291 8.80 -22.24 9.59
C ILE A 291 8.55 -21.05 8.68
N SER A 292 7.32 -20.54 8.65
CA SER A 292 6.94 -19.35 7.89
C SER A 292 6.41 -18.26 8.81
N LYS A 293 6.84 -17.01 8.55
CA LYS A 293 6.39 -15.82 9.26
C LYS A 293 6.13 -14.70 8.26
N LEU A 294 5.01 -14.00 8.41
CA LEU A 294 4.78 -12.74 7.72
C LEU A 294 5.37 -11.61 8.55
N LYS A 295 6.00 -10.63 7.91
CA LYS A 295 6.45 -9.41 8.56
C LYS A 295 5.76 -8.23 7.92
N ALA A 296 5.08 -7.43 8.73
CA ALA A 296 4.49 -6.18 8.33
C ALA A 296 5.44 -5.04 8.71
N ASN A 297 5.95 -4.31 7.72
CA ASN A 297 6.91 -3.22 7.91
C ASN A 297 6.19 -1.88 7.67
N THR A 298 6.18 -1.02 8.68
CA THR A 298 5.63 0.34 8.61
C THR A 298 6.76 1.34 8.62
N PHE A 299 6.97 2.01 7.49
CA PHE A 299 7.89 3.12 7.38
C PHE A 299 7.13 4.42 7.59
N TYR A 300 7.67 5.32 8.39
CA TYR A 300 7.07 6.62 8.67
C TYR A 300 8.15 7.70 8.81
N SER A 301 7.85 8.92 8.39
CA SER A 301 8.81 10.02 8.45
C SER A 301 8.15 11.36 8.75
N ALA A 302 8.93 12.28 9.31
CA ALA A 302 8.57 13.69 9.46
C ALA A 302 8.72 14.48 8.15
N SER A 303 9.48 13.98 7.17
CA SER A 303 9.68 14.58 5.85
C SER A 303 9.25 13.63 4.73
N PRO A 304 8.81 14.12 3.56
CA PRO A 304 8.41 13.25 2.47
C PRO A 304 9.54 12.37 1.92
N TRP A 305 9.22 11.12 1.56
CA TRP A 305 10.14 10.18 0.93
C TRP A 305 10.37 10.52 -0.54
N GLU A 306 11.62 10.59 -1.00
CA GLU A 306 11.90 10.82 -2.44
C GLU A 306 11.84 9.53 -3.28
N ASP A 307 11.91 8.37 -2.63
CA ASP A 307 11.93 7.01 -3.22
C ASP A 307 11.21 6.03 -2.28
N TYR A 308 10.94 4.81 -2.74
CA TYR A 308 10.34 3.78 -1.89
C TYR A 308 11.25 3.48 -0.68
N PRO A 309 10.69 3.45 0.54
CA PRO A 309 11.49 3.22 1.72
C PRO A 309 11.92 1.75 1.77
N PHE A 310 13.20 1.52 2.06
CA PHE A 310 13.75 0.19 2.29
C PHE A 310 14.67 0.20 3.50
N GLN A 311 14.77 -0.95 4.17
CA GLN A 311 15.66 -1.10 5.31
C GLN A 311 17.12 -1.17 4.80
N SER A 312 17.82 -0.03 4.79
CA SER A 312 19.27 0.02 4.61
C SER A 312 19.98 -0.25 5.93
N GLY A 313 20.90 -1.21 5.95
CA GLY A 313 21.72 -1.53 7.13
C GLY A 313 22.81 -0.51 7.46
N THR A 314 22.76 0.72 6.94
CA THR A 314 23.91 1.64 6.98
C THR A 314 23.54 3.08 7.36
N THR A 315 24.13 3.52 8.49
CA THR A 315 24.25 4.86 9.10
C THR A 315 23.04 5.45 9.86
N PRO A 316 23.19 5.79 11.16
CA PRO A 316 22.15 6.43 11.98
C PRO A 316 21.85 7.89 11.61
N PHE A 317 22.73 8.56 10.84
CA PHE A 317 22.56 9.96 10.44
C PHE A 317 21.64 10.16 9.21
N SER A 318 21.47 9.15 8.36
CA SER A 318 20.59 9.24 7.18
C SER A 318 19.10 9.05 7.51
N GLN A 319 18.80 8.57 8.73
CA GLN A 319 17.45 8.27 9.22
C GLN A 319 16.90 9.34 10.18
N VAL A 320 17.52 10.52 10.23
CA VAL A 320 17.04 11.61 11.10
C VAL A 320 15.63 12.01 10.67
N GLY A 321 14.65 11.77 11.54
CA GLY A 321 13.24 12.04 11.23
C GLY A 321 12.57 10.94 10.41
N GLN A 322 13.14 9.74 10.31
CA GLN A 322 12.53 8.54 9.74
C GLN A 322 12.44 7.43 10.80
N GLY A 323 11.46 6.55 10.68
CA GLY A 323 11.24 5.42 11.57
C GLY A 323 10.77 4.20 10.80
N LEU A 324 11.08 3.04 11.35
CA LEU A 324 10.67 1.73 10.86
C LEU A 324 10.13 0.92 12.03
N PHE A 325 8.88 0.48 11.93
CA PHE A 325 8.28 -0.44 12.87
C PHE A 325 7.93 -1.75 12.16
N ASN A 326 8.41 -2.86 12.70
CA ASN A 326 8.18 -4.17 12.13
C ASN A 326 7.47 -5.07 13.12
N GLU A 327 6.40 -5.71 12.67
CA GLU A 327 5.70 -6.75 13.44
C GLU A 327 5.80 -8.09 12.72
N SER A 328 6.11 -9.16 13.45
CA SER A 328 6.25 -10.50 12.90
C SER A 328 5.10 -11.39 13.35
N ILE A 329 4.37 -11.89 12.37
CA ILE A 329 3.19 -12.73 12.54
C ILE A 329 3.56 -14.18 12.17
N PRO A 330 3.47 -15.14 13.10
CA PRO A 330 3.67 -16.54 12.78
C PRO A 330 2.55 -17.04 11.87
N LEU A 331 2.90 -17.72 10.77
CA LEU A 331 1.93 -18.28 9.83
C LEU A 331 1.80 -19.79 10.02
N SER A 332 2.89 -20.54 9.83
CA SER A 332 2.87 -22.00 9.93
C SER A 332 4.22 -22.59 10.34
N THR A 333 4.17 -23.81 10.89
CA THR A 333 5.32 -24.70 11.08
C THR A 333 4.95 -26.06 10.50
N MET A 334 5.63 -26.47 9.43
CA MET A 334 5.37 -27.71 8.71
C MET A 334 6.53 -28.68 8.86
N CYS A 335 6.23 -29.96 9.07
CA CYS A 335 7.25 -31.01 8.95
C CYS A 335 7.46 -31.32 7.46
N VAL A 336 8.69 -31.18 6.97
CA VAL A 336 9.07 -31.39 5.56
C VAL A 336 10.05 -32.55 5.40
N GLY A 337 10.18 -33.40 6.42
CA GLY A 337 11.10 -34.54 6.41
C GLY A 337 10.72 -35.68 5.43
N SER A 338 9.52 -35.64 4.86
CA SER A 338 9.04 -36.57 3.83
C SER A 338 9.32 -36.09 2.41
N VAL A 339 9.76 -34.83 2.23
CA VAL A 339 10.09 -34.27 0.91
C VAL A 339 11.25 -35.06 0.31
N GLN A 340 11.04 -35.55 -0.91
CA GLN A 340 12.01 -36.39 -1.61
C GLN A 340 13.00 -35.53 -2.39
N TRP A 341 14.26 -35.94 -2.35
CA TRP A 341 15.30 -35.37 -3.20
C TRP A 341 15.31 -36.10 -4.53
N GLU A 342 15.23 -35.34 -5.61
CA GLU A 342 15.42 -35.84 -6.96
C GLU A 342 16.90 -35.74 -7.33
N LYS A 343 17.49 -36.84 -7.79
CA LYS A 343 18.90 -36.92 -8.17
C LYS A 343 19.05 -36.60 -9.65
N HIS A 344 19.97 -35.70 -9.96
CA HIS A 344 20.33 -35.28 -11.31
C HIS A 344 21.80 -35.59 -11.57
N SER A 345 22.19 -35.76 -12.83
CA SER A 345 23.59 -35.93 -13.22
C SER A 345 23.82 -35.23 -14.55
N THR A 346 24.76 -34.29 -14.59
CA THR A 346 25.13 -33.63 -15.85
C THR A 346 26.04 -34.56 -16.64
N THR A 347 25.55 -35.10 -17.75
CA THR A 347 26.37 -35.85 -18.70
C THR A 347 27.36 -34.88 -19.35
N THR A 348 28.66 -35.16 -19.25
CA THR A 348 29.70 -34.40 -19.96
C THR A 348 29.63 -34.74 -21.45
N GLY A 349 28.63 -34.22 -22.14
CA GLY A 349 28.53 -34.20 -23.60
C GLY A 349 28.69 -32.77 -24.07
N PHE A 350 29.77 -32.50 -24.80
CA PHE A 350 29.93 -31.28 -25.58
C PHE A 350 28.89 -31.28 -26.71
N GLU A 351 27.63 -31.01 -26.40
CA GLU A 351 26.71 -30.50 -27.41
C GLU A 351 26.85 -28.98 -27.37
N ARG A 352 27.45 -28.44 -28.44
CA ARG A 352 27.42 -27.02 -28.73
C ARG A 352 25.95 -26.60 -28.70
N ARG A 353 25.55 -25.87 -27.66
CA ARG A 353 24.25 -25.19 -27.65
C ARG A 353 24.25 -24.21 -28.81
N ASP A 354 23.37 -24.43 -29.79
CA ASP A 354 23.07 -23.40 -30.78
C ASP A 354 22.51 -22.19 -30.02
N SER A 355 23.06 -21.01 -30.33
CA SER A 355 22.80 -19.73 -29.65
C SER A 355 21.40 -19.14 -29.92
N THR A 356 20.40 -19.98 -30.19
CA THR A 356 19.02 -19.59 -30.50
C THR A 356 18.00 -19.97 -29.43
N GLU A 357 18.37 -20.74 -28.40
CA GLU A 357 17.49 -20.98 -27.25
C GLU A 357 17.77 -19.99 -26.11
N SER A 358 17.24 -18.78 -26.27
CA SER A 358 16.99 -17.87 -25.14
C SER A 358 15.75 -18.34 -24.40
N THR A 359 15.89 -19.39 -23.60
CA THR A 359 14.78 -19.90 -22.77
C THR A 359 14.88 -19.28 -21.39
N CYS A 360 14.10 -18.23 -21.19
CA CYS A 360 13.63 -17.79 -19.89
C CYS A 360 13.16 -19.01 -19.07
N SER A 361 13.91 -19.36 -18.02
CA SER A 361 13.55 -20.42 -17.07
C SER A 361 14.10 -20.06 -15.69
N ASP A 362 13.56 -18.98 -15.10
CA ASP A 362 13.87 -18.49 -13.74
C ASP A 362 13.21 -19.35 -12.63
N SER A 363 13.17 -20.66 -12.79
CA SER A 363 12.47 -21.60 -11.89
C SER A 363 13.38 -22.68 -11.29
N SER A 364 14.70 -22.45 -11.26
CA SER A 364 15.64 -23.35 -10.57
C SER A 364 16.60 -22.57 -9.67
N ALA A 365 17.01 -23.18 -8.54
CA ALA A 365 17.90 -22.56 -7.57
C ALA A 365 19.32 -22.20 -8.10
N GLY A 366 19.63 -22.59 -9.34
CA GLY A 366 20.94 -22.43 -9.97
C GLY A 366 22.06 -23.21 -9.26
N PRO A 367 23.20 -23.46 -9.91
CA PRO A 367 24.34 -24.14 -9.29
C PRO A 367 24.92 -23.36 -8.11
N SER A 368 25.48 -24.07 -7.11
CA SER A 368 26.28 -23.42 -6.08
C SER A 368 27.59 -22.89 -6.66
N SER A 369 28.20 -21.94 -5.94
CA SER A 369 29.47 -21.31 -6.34
C SER A 369 30.65 -22.28 -6.54
N GLU A 370 30.59 -23.49 -5.98
CA GLU A 370 31.64 -24.51 -6.09
C GLU A 370 31.22 -25.71 -6.95
N PHE A 371 30.13 -25.60 -7.70
CA PHE A 371 29.69 -26.68 -8.58
C PHE A 371 30.62 -26.78 -9.79
N ILE A 372 31.39 -27.87 -9.86
CA ILE A 372 32.35 -28.13 -10.95
C ILE A 372 31.73 -29.07 -12.03
N GLY A 373 30.44 -29.39 -11.91
CA GLY A 373 29.76 -30.40 -12.73
C GLY A 373 29.59 -31.73 -11.99
N GLY A 374 28.70 -32.60 -12.49
CA GLY A 374 28.45 -33.93 -11.96
C GLY A 374 27.05 -34.13 -11.39
N THR A 375 26.95 -34.90 -10.30
CA THR A 375 25.67 -35.19 -9.63
C THR A 375 25.21 -34.00 -8.78
N TYR A 376 23.93 -33.67 -8.80
CA TYR A 376 23.30 -32.74 -7.86
C TYR A 376 21.90 -33.23 -7.50
N TYR A 377 21.32 -32.67 -6.43
CA TYR A 377 19.98 -33.05 -5.98
C TYR A 377 19.07 -31.84 -5.90
N THR A 378 17.78 -31.99 -6.20
CA THR A 378 16.79 -30.92 -6.07
C THR A 378 15.57 -31.35 -5.26
N ALA A 379 14.91 -30.40 -4.63
CA ALA A 379 13.63 -30.61 -3.94
C ALA A 379 12.80 -29.32 -3.98
N SER A 380 11.47 -29.43 -3.93
CA SER A 380 10.56 -28.28 -3.92
C SER A 380 9.58 -28.41 -2.75
N ILE A 381 9.34 -27.30 -2.05
CA ILE A 381 8.44 -27.23 -0.89
C ILE A 381 7.38 -26.17 -1.17
N LEU A 382 6.11 -26.55 -1.14
CA LEU A 382 4.97 -25.64 -1.22
C LEU A 382 4.60 -25.16 0.19
N ILE A 383 4.44 -23.85 0.34
CA ILE A 383 4.19 -23.19 1.62
C ILE A 383 2.90 -22.38 1.50
N PRO A 384 1.78 -22.84 2.10
CA PRO A 384 0.56 -22.06 2.14
C PRO A 384 0.76 -20.84 3.04
N VAL A 385 0.31 -19.69 2.55
CA VAL A 385 0.32 -18.40 3.26
C VAL A 385 -1.13 -18.05 3.60
N ASN A 386 -1.48 -18.27 4.87
CA ASN A 386 -2.82 -18.02 5.41
C ASN A 386 -2.75 -16.88 6.41
N LEU A 387 -3.55 -15.83 6.21
CA LEU A 387 -3.60 -14.72 7.15
C LEU A 387 -4.36 -15.12 8.43
N PRO A 388 -3.82 -14.84 9.63
CA PRO A 388 -4.52 -15.11 10.88
C PRO A 388 -5.69 -14.13 11.07
N GLN A 389 -6.81 -14.65 11.57
CA GLN A 389 -8.04 -13.88 11.80
C GLN A 389 -7.95 -12.92 13.01
N SER A 390 -6.91 -13.04 13.84
CA SER A 390 -6.69 -12.19 15.02
C SER A 390 -6.12 -10.80 14.70
N LYS A 391 -5.73 -10.57 13.44
CA LYS A 391 -5.15 -9.31 12.95
C LYS A 391 -5.98 -8.78 11.80
N THR A 392 -5.95 -7.47 11.59
CA THR A 392 -6.50 -6.86 10.37
C THR A 392 -5.36 -6.45 9.45
N PHE A 393 -5.46 -6.86 8.19
CA PHE A 393 -4.47 -6.54 7.17
C PHE A 393 -4.98 -5.38 6.33
N ILE A 394 -4.05 -4.57 5.85
CA ILE A 394 -4.30 -3.46 4.92
C ILE A 394 -3.45 -3.71 3.67
N PRO A 395 -3.84 -3.14 2.51
CA PRO A 395 -3.04 -3.29 1.31
C PRO A 395 -1.65 -2.66 1.48
N THR A 396 -0.72 -3.14 0.67
CA THR A 396 0.58 -2.50 0.50
C THR A 396 0.37 -1.10 -0.07
N PHE A 397 0.96 -0.08 0.53
CA PHE A 397 0.80 1.29 0.07
C PHE A 397 2.04 2.14 0.31
N HIS A 398 2.15 3.21 -0.46
CA HIS A 398 3.21 4.21 -0.37
C HIS A 398 2.59 5.60 -0.46
N SER A 399 2.82 6.42 0.55
CA SER A 399 2.42 7.82 0.58
C SER A 399 3.63 8.69 0.87
N CYS A 400 3.49 10.01 0.73
CA CYS A 400 4.57 10.95 0.98
C CYS A 400 5.29 10.69 2.31
N LEU A 401 4.57 10.41 3.40
CA LEU A 401 5.14 10.32 4.74
C LEU A 401 5.20 8.89 5.30
N MET A 402 4.44 7.96 4.73
CA MET A 402 4.19 6.65 5.32
C MET A 402 4.11 5.56 4.25
N SER A 403 4.55 4.35 4.58
CA SER A 403 4.40 3.17 3.74
C SER A 403 4.23 1.91 4.57
N ARG A 404 3.37 0.99 4.09
CA ARG A 404 3.25 -0.38 4.61
C ARG A 404 3.69 -1.36 3.54
N THR A 405 4.65 -2.22 3.86
CA THR A 405 5.09 -3.33 3.00
C THR A 405 5.14 -4.64 3.79
N TYR A 406 5.13 -5.77 3.08
CA TYR A 406 5.14 -7.08 3.69
C TYR A 406 6.30 -7.94 3.17
N SER A 407 6.81 -8.82 4.02
CA SER A 407 7.82 -9.81 3.65
C SER A 407 7.55 -11.17 4.28
N LEU A 408 7.79 -12.23 3.52
CA LEU A 408 7.68 -13.61 3.97
C LEU A 408 9.06 -14.12 4.41
N ASP A 409 9.22 -14.32 5.72
CA ASP A 409 10.40 -14.94 6.32
C ASP A 409 10.19 -16.47 6.35
N LEU A 410 11.03 -17.20 5.61
CA LEU A 410 11.02 -18.66 5.53
C LEU A 410 12.29 -19.22 6.14
N SER A 411 12.17 -20.21 7.01
CA SER A 411 13.30 -20.86 7.66
C SER A 411 13.16 -22.37 7.61
N LEU A 412 14.04 -23.02 6.85
CA LEU A 412 14.11 -24.47 6.72
C LEU A 412 15.22 -25.02 7.63
N SER A 413 14.87 -25.97 8.50
CA SER A 413 15.85 -26.76 9.24
C SER A 413 16.18 -28.06 8.51
N TYR A 414 17.38 -28.59 8.75
CA TYR A 414 17.83 -29.86 8.18
C TYR A 414 18.75 -30.59 9.16
N HIS A 415 18.90 -31.89 8.94
CA HIS A 415 19.66 -32.79 9.80
C HIS A 415 20.86 -33.34 9.04
N THR A 416 22.03 -33.26 9.67
CA THR A 416 23.27 -33.84 9.16
C THR A 416 23.73 -34.97 10.08
N PRO A 417 24.43 -35.99 9.55
CA PRO A 417 25.07 -37.00 10.39
C PRO A 417 26.07 -36.37 11.38
N GLY A 418 26.02 -36.81 12.64
CA GLY A 418 26.89 -36.34 13.73
C GLY A 418 26.15 -35.46 14.75
N THR A 419 26.79 -35.25 15.91
CA THR A 419 26.28 -34.38 16.96
C THR A 419 26.44 -32.91 16.56
N ASN A 420 25.33 -32.23 16.34
CA ASN A 420 25.27 -30.78 16.21
C ASN A 420 24.81 -30.17 17.52
N VAL A 421 25.44 -29.08 17.96
CA VAL A 421 25.00 -28.32 19.14
C VAL A 421 23.65 -27.64 18.89
N LEU A 422 23.38 -27.23 17.65
CA LEU A 422 22.13 -26.60 17.21
C LEU A 422 21.70 -27.17 15.86
N THR A 423 20.39 -27.31 15.64
CA THR A 423 19.84 -27.72 14.35
C THR A 423 20.15 -26.66 13.30
N PRO A 424 20.87 -27.00 12.21
CA PRO A 424 21.24 -26.03 11.20
C PRO A 424 20.02 -25.61 10.36
N THR A 425 19.97 -24.32 10.01
CA THR A 425 18.89 -23.73 9.21
C THR A 425 19.39 -22.98 7.98
N ILE A 426 18.54 -22.83 6.97
CA ILE A 426 18.71 -21.90 5.84
C ILE A 426 17.45 -21.04 5.76
N SER A 427 17.62 -19.74 5.58
CA SER A 427 16.51 -18.78 5.64
C SER A 427 16.47 -17.88 4.43
N LEU A 428 15.26 -17.59 3.97
CA LEU A 428 14.94 -16.66 2.88
C LEU A 428 14.04 -15.55 3.44
N ARG A 429 14.12 -14.37 2.85
CA ARG A 429 13.20 -13.25 3.08
C ARG A 429 12.72 -12.74 1.74
N ILE A 430 11.45 -13.00 1.43
CA ILE A 430 10.91 -12.75 0.10
C ILE A 430 9.90 -11.59 0.21
N PRO A 431 9.90 -10.61 -0.71
CA PRO A 431 8.83 -9.63 -0.76
C PRO A 431 7.49 -10.31 -1.02
N ILE A 432 6.42 -9.81 -0.42
CA ILE A 432 5.07 -10.25 -0.72
C ILE A 432 4.16 -9.04 -0.70
N GLN A 433 3.33 -8.89 -1.72
CA GLN A 433 2.37 -7.80 -1.79
C GLN A 433 1.06 -8.22 -1.14
N VAL A 434 0.34 -7.23 -0.61
CA VAL A 434 -1.03 -7.38 -0.11
C VAL A 434 -1.88 -6.44 -0.95
N THR A 435 -2.88 -6.98 -1.63
CA THR A 435 -3.76 -6.26 -2.56
C THR A 435 -5.19 -6.30 -2.07
N THR A 436 -6.03 -5.41 -2.59
CA THR A 436 -7.48 -5.39 -2.34
C THR A 436 -8.17 -5.26 -3.68
N GLU A 437 -9.18 -6.08 -3.95
CA GLU A 437 -9.92 -6.04 -5.22
C GLU A 437 -11.40 -5.71 -5.04
N LEU A 438 -12.02 -5.25 -6.13
CA LEU A 438 -13.47 -5.05 -6.22
C LEU A 438 -14.20 -6.39 -6.23
N GLN A 439 -15.33 -6.44 -5.52
CA GLN A 439 -16.30 -7.52 -5.64
C GLN A 439 -16.82 -7.70 -7.09
N TYR A 440 -16.80 -6.63 -7.90
CA TYR A 440 -17.31 -6.62 -9.28
C TYR A 440 -16.42 -7.32 -10.31
N ALA A 441 -15.14 -7.64 -10.02
CA ALA A 441 -14.25 -8.24 -11.01
C ALA A 441 -14.70 -9.64 -11.46
N ASP A 442 -15.36 -10.40 -10.57
CA ASP A 442 -15.92 -11.72 -10.89
C ASP A 442 -17.33 -11.63 -11.52
N SER A 443 -18.14 -10.64 -11.11
CA SER A 443 -19.52 -10.47 -11.63
C SER A 443 -19.55 -9.90 -13.05
N VAL A 444 -18.65 -8.97 -13.39
CA VAL A 444 -18.62 -8.34 -14.73
C VAL A 444 -18.14 -9.31 -15.81
N LYS A 445 -17.22 -10.23 -15.47
CA LYS A 445 -16.83 -11.33 -16.38
C LYS A 445 -17.97 -12.32 -16.66
N SER A 446 -18.87 -12.50 -15.69
CA SER A 446 -20.00 -13.42 -15.82
C SER A 446 -21.24 -12.77 -16.46
N GLU A 447 -21.47 -11.47 -16.27
CA GLU A 447 -22.66 -10.77 -16.78
C GLU A 447 -22.50 -10.22 -18.21
N LEU A 448 -21.28 -9.87 -18.64
CA LEU A 448 -21.10 -9.34 -20.00
C LEU A 448 -21.01 -10.43 -21.07
N GLY A 449 -20.78 -11.70 -20.73
CA GLY A 449 -20.70 -12.79 -21.71
C GLY A 449 -19.72 -12.53 -22.86
N VAL A 450 -18.78 -11.58 -22.69
CA VAL A 450 -17.82 -11.21 -23.73
C VAL A 450 -16.72 -12.27 -23.74
N VAL A 451 -16.94 -13.29 -24.55
CA VAL A 451 -15.85 -14.11 -25.09
C VAL A 451 -15.17 -13.25 -26.13
N VAL A 452 -14.13 -12.51 -25.73
CA VAL A 452 -13.27 -11.81 -26.69
C VAL A 452 -12.65 -12.89 -27.58
N THR A 453 -13.07 -12.94 -28.84
CA THR A 453 -12.51 -13.89 -29.79
C THR A 453 -11.15 -13.41 -30.26
N GLN A 454 -10.25 -14.32 -30.62
CA GLN A 454 -8.91 -13.97 -31.14
C GLN A 454 -9.01 -13.03 -32.37
N ALA A 455 -10.08 -13.18 -33.17
CA ALA A 455 -10.34 -12.32 -34.32
C ALA A 455 -10.63 -10.86 -33.95
N GLU A 456 -11.32 -10.59 -32.84
CA GLU A 456 -11.60 -9.22 -32.37
C GLU A 456 -10.36 -8.54 -31.80
N LEU A 457 -9.46 -9.32 -31.18
CA LEU A 457 -8.14 -8.82 -30.77
C LEU A 457 -7.28 -8.48 -31.98
N ASP A 458 -7.27 -9.34 -32.99
CA ASP A 458 -6.47 -9.14 -34.21
C ASP A 458 -6.98 -7.94 -35.04
N GLU A 459 -8.30 -7.68 -35.06
CA GLU A 459 -8.88 -6.48 -35.68
C GLU A 459 -8.51 -5.20 -34.93
N PHE A 460 -8.47 -5.23 -33.60
CA PHE A 460 -8.09 -4.08 -32.77
C PHE A 460 -6.63 -3.67 -32.96
N PHE A 461 -5.73 -4.62 -33.22
CA PHE A 461 -4.32 -4.37 -33.52
C PHE A 461 -4.00 -4.22 -35.01
N SER A 462 -5.01 -4.27 -35.88
CA SER A 462 -4.83 -3.97 -37.30
C SER A 462 -4.68 -2.44 -37.50
N PRO A 463 -3.58 -1.97 -38.14
CA PRO A 463 -3.42 -0.55 -38.38
C PRO A 463 -4.50 -0.06 -39.36
N ARG A 464 -5.43 0.76 -38.86
CA ARG A 464 -6.41 1.44 -39.71
C ARG A 464 -5.67 2.43 -40.61
N SER A 465 -5.62 2.12 -41.90
CA SER A 465 -5.13 3.05 -42.92
C SER A 465 -6.06 4.29 -42.94
N ILE A 466 -5.52 5.46 -42.59
CA ILE A 466 -6.20 6.76 -42.73
C ILE A 466 -5.91 7.34 -44.12
N ALA A 467 -5.91 6.50 -45.16
CA ALA A 467 -5.91 7.00 -46.52
C ALA A 467 -7.39 7.22 -46.93
N PRO A 468 -7.75 8.40 -47.46
CA PRO A 468 -9.08 8.61 -47.99
C PRO A 468 -9.32 7.63 -49.15
N VAL A 469 -10.48 6.99 -49.14
CA VAL A 469 -10.95 6.14 -50.24
C VAL A 469 -11.02 7.02 -51.49
N VAL A 470 -10.10 6.80 -52.43
CA VAL A 470 -10.15 7.40 -53.76
C VAL A 470 -11.29 6.71 -54.51
N ASN A 471 -12.47 7.32 -54.48
CA ASN A 471 -13.49 7.04 -55.48
C ASN A 471 -13.02 7.71 -56.78
N ASP A 472 -12.67 6.90 -57.78
CA ASP A 472 -12.44 7.33 -59.15
C ASP A 472 -13.76 7.89 -59.73
N ALA A 473 -13.93 9.20 -59.58
CA ALA A 473 -14.82 10.02 -60.39
C ALA A 473 -14.19 11.41 -60.55
N VAL A 474 -13.47 11.53 -61.65
CA VAL A 474 -12.86 12.72 -62.27
C VAL A 474 -13.66 14.01 -62.03
N VAL A 475 -13.06 15.01 -61.36
CA VAL A 475 -13.13 16.43 -61.76
C VAL A 475 -11.81 17.12 -61.40
N ASP A 476 -11.11 17.56 -62.43
CA ASP A 476 -9.87 18.34 -62.42
C ASP A 476 -10.13 19.77 -61.94
N VAL A 477 -9.46 20.22 -60.88
CA VAL A 477 -9.29 21.65 -60.59
C VAL A 477 -7.90 21.92 -60.00
N ASN A 478 -7.00 22.34 -60.89
CA ASN A 478 -5.70 22.93 -60.61
C ASN A 478 -5.72 23.97 -59.49
N LEU A 479 -4.98 23.75 -58.41
CA LEU A 479 -4.52 24.79 -57.49
C LEU A 479 -3.17 24.38 -56.88
N ALA A 480 -2.09 24.95 -57.43
CA ALA A 480 -0.74 24.80 -56.88
C ALA A 480 -0.59 25.61 -55.57
N PRO A 481 0.19 25.12 -54.59
CA PRO A 481 0.45 25.85 -53.34
C PRO A 481 1.44 27.00 -53.54
N PRO A 482 1.31 28.13 -52.80
CA PRO A 482 2.20 29.27 -52.95
C PRO A 482 3.59 29.01 -52.34
N GLN A 483 4.62 29.43 -53.10
CA GLN A 483 6.02 29.42 -52.71
C GLN A 483 6.32 30.48 -51.64
N TYR A 484 7.02 30.11 -50.57
CA TYR A 484 7.66 31.06 -49.66
C TYR A 484 9.05 31.41 -50.20
N SER A 485 9.23 32.66 -50.62
CA SER A 485 10.49 33.23 -51.07
C SER A 485 11.40 33.61 -49.89
N GLU A 486 12.66 33.19 -49.96
CA GLU A 486 13.78 33.75 -49.21
C GLU A 486 14.15 35.17 -49.69
N GLN A 487 14.42 36.08 -48.76
CA GLN A 487 15.35 37.22 -48.94
C GLN A 487 16.10 37.42 -47.61
N ALA A 488 17.37 37.03 -47.52
CA ALA A 488 18.57 37.80 -47.89
C ALA A 488 19.01 38.84 -46.83
N THR A 489 19.88 38.34 -45.95
CA THR A 489 21.22 38.86 -45.62
C THR A 489 21.49 40.31 -45.20
N ASN A 490 22.18 40.37 -44.04
CA ASN A 490 23.35 41.16 -43.68
C ASN A 490 23.20 42.63 -43.27
N ARG A 491 23.56 42.90 -41.99
CA ARG A 491 24.82 43.60 -41.70
C ARG A 491 25.32 43.38 -40.26
N ARG A 492 26.58 42.94 -40.15
CA ARG A 492 27.46 43.01 -38.96
C ARG A 492 27.62 44.47 -38.51
N VAL A 493 27.90 44.69 -37.21
CA VAL A 493 29.20 45.18 -36.69
C VAL A 493 29.27 44.89 -35.18
N ARG A 494 30.39 44.34 -34.71
CA ARG A 494 30.86 44.40 -33.31
C ARG A 494 31.86 45.56 -33.22
N VAL A 495 31.63 46.50 -32.32
CA VAL A 495 32.61 47.05 -31.35
C VAL A 495 31.81 47.31 -30.08
#